data_AF-A0A7S2D224-F1
#
_entry.id   AF-A0A7S2D224-F1
#
_cell.length_a   1.000
_cell.length_b   1.000
_cell.length_c   1.000
_cell.angle_alpha   90.00
_cell.angle_beta   90.00
_cell.angle_gamma   90.00
#
_symmetry.space_group_name_H-M   'P 1'
#
loop_
_entity.id
_entity.type
_entity.pdbx_description
1 polymer ?
#
loop_
_entity_poly.entity_id
_entity_poly.type
_entity_poly.pdbx_seq_one_letter_code
_entity_poly.pdbx_strand_id
1 'polypeptide(L)'
;APVMVRPEEPKKDLARWDHTVAGLPNYLVVDVEDGCEDPGNGSKSTFVNPAEANLAVQLAAALLKSPECFSDGNGKVCLLTFYQGQVARLKSNAFGHPVLREHMKKDTLMVHSVDSFQGSEAEIVVL
;
A
#
# COMPACT_ATOMS: atom_id res chain seq x y z
N ALA A 1 45.13 18.42 24.26
CA ALA A 1 43.84 18.03 24.85
C ALA A 1 43.56 16.58 24.47
N PRO A 2 43.08 15.72 25.38
CA PRO A 2 42.74 14.34 25.03
C PRO A 2 41.51 14.32 24.11
N VAL A 3 41.59 13.51 23.05
CA VAL A 3 40.52 13.31 22.07
C VAL A 3 39.44 12.44 22.72
N MET A 4 38.26 12.99 22.96
CA MET A 4 37.10 12.20 23.37
C MET A 4 36.64 11.32 22.21
N VAL A 5 36.90 10.02 22.30
CA VAL A 5 36.33 9.02 21.39
C VAL A 5 34.84 8.92 21.71
N ARG A 6 34.00 9.35 20.76
CA ARG A 6 32.55 9.15 20.89
C ARG A 6 32.27 7.64 20.84
N PRO A 7 31.43 7.09 21.73
CA PRO A 7 30.99 5.70 21.61
C PRO A 7 30.34 5.51 20.25
N GLU A 8 30.76 4.49 19.50
CA GLU A 8 30.12 4.12 18.25
C GLU A 8 28.65 3.82 18.54
N GLU A 9 27.74 4.55 17.88
CA GLU A 9 26.33 4.19 17.88
C GLU A 9 26.19 2.75 17.36
N PRO A 10 25.37 1.90 18.00
CA PRO A 10 25.13 0.57 17.49
C PRO A 10 24.59 0.71 16.06
N LYS A 11 25.36 0.22 15.10
CA LYS A 11 24.93 0.13 13.70
C LYS A 11 23.62 -0.64 13.72
N LYS A 12 22.50 0.05 13.50
CA LYS A 12 21.24 -0.61 13.18
C LYS A 12 21.56 -1.52 12.02
N ASP A 13 21.52 -2.83 12.24
CA ASP A 13 21.52 -3.79 11.16
C ASP A 13 20.39 -3.36 10.24
N LEU A 14 20.76 -2.77 9.10
CA LEU A 14 19.85 -2.56 8.00
C LEU A 14 19.40 -3.97 7.67
N ALA A 15 18.17 -4.32 8.08
CA ALA A 15 17.57 -5.61 7.80
C ALA A 15 17.93 -5.95 6.35
N ARG A 16 18.48 -7.14 6.11
CA ARG A 16 18.78 -7.59 4.75
C ARG A 16 17.47 -7.52 3.97
N TRP A 17 17.30 -6.48 3.17
CA TRP A 17 16.22 -6.39 2.19
C TRP A 17 16.56 -7.44 1.15
N ASP A 18 15.91 -8.59 1.21
CA ASP A 18 16.09 -9.70 0.27
C ASP A 18 15.48 -9.41 -1.12
N HIS A 19 15.12 -8.15 -1.38
CA HIS A 19 14.44 -7.66 -2.58
C HIS A 19 13.10 -8.36 -2.88
N THR A 20 12.56 -9.12 -1.92
CA THR A 20 11.35 -9.90 -2.10
C THR A 20 10.41 -9.83 -0.90
N VAL A 21 9.23 -9.25 -1.09
CA VAL A 21 8.17 -9.20 -0.07
C VAL A 21 7.16 -10.30 -0.41
N ALA A 22 7.07 -11.36 0.42
CA ALA A 22 6.27 -12.57 0.13
C ALA A 22 6.53 -13.17 -1.28
N GLY A 23 7.78 -13.15 -1.74
CA GLY A 23 8.16 -13.64 -3.05
C GLY A 23 7.78 -12.71 -4.23
N LEU A 24 7.25 -11.52 -3.95
CA LEU A 24 7.06 -10.46 -4.95
C LEU A 24 8.29 -9.57 -5.02
N PRO A 25 8.69 -9.09 -6.21
CA PRO A 25 9.79 -8.15 -6.33
C PRO A 25 9.42 -6.80 -5.68
N ASN A 26 10.43 -6.01 -5.29
CA ASN A 26 10.25 -4.65 -4.78
C ASN A 26 9.44 -3.71 -5.71
N TYR A 27 9.41 -4.01 -7.01
CA TYR A 27 8.63 -3.27 -8.00
C TYR A 27 8.02 -4.25 -9.00
N LEU A 28 6.70 -4.14 -9.18
CA LEU A 28 5.92 -4.98 -10.09
C LEU A 28 4.90 -4.10 -10.80
N VAL A 29 4.80 -4.27 -12.12
CA VAL A 29 3.71 -3.72 -12.92
C VAL A 29 2.86 -4.89 -13.39
N VAL A 30 1.56 -4.81 -13.16
CA VAL A 30 0.60 -5.85 -13.54
C VAL A 30 -0.32 -5.29 -14.61
N ASP A 31 -0.42 -6.01 -15.72
CA ASP A 31 -1.41 -5.70 -16.76
C ASP A 31 -2.77 -6.30 -16.35
N VAL A 32 -3.82 -5.49 -16.35
CA VAL A 32 -5.17 -5.88 -15.91
C VAL A 32 -6.09 -5.87 -17.12
N GLU A 33 -6.29 -7.06 -17.70
CA GLU A 33 -6.96 -7.23 -19.01
C GLU A 33 -8.38 -6.62 -19.10
N ASP A 34 -9.11 -6.49 -17.99
CA ASP A 34 -10.52 -6.06 -17.97
C ASP A 34 -10.71 -4.61 -17.50
N GLY A 35 -9.74 -3.75 -17.85
CA GLY A 35 -9.62 -2.37 -17.39
C GLY A 35 -10.50 -1.35 -18.10
N CYS A 36 -11.78 -1.66 -18.33
CA CYS A 36 -12.70 -0.66 -18.87
C CYS A 36 -12.92 0.45 -17.83
N GLU A 37 -12.24 1.58 -18.03
CA GLU A 37 -12.46 2.78 -17.23
C GLU A 37 -13.90 3.25 -17.38
N ASP A 38 -14.66 3.18 -16.29
CA ASP A 38 -15.98 3.81 -16.24
C ASP A 38 -15.76 5.29 -15.90
N PRO A 39 -16.10 6.24 -16.79
CA PRO A 39 -15.97 7.67 -16.51
C PRO A 39 -16.87 8.14 -15.35
N GLY A 40 -17.77 7.28 -14.83
CA GLY A 40 -18.71 7.64 -13.79
C GLY A 40 -19.68 8.72 -14.29
N ASN A 41 -20.12 9.62 -13.41
CA ASN A 41 -21.09 10.68 -13.72
C ASN A 41 -20.56 11.83 -14.61
N GLY A 42 -19.52 11.60 -15.43
CA GLY A 42 -19.02 12.57 -16.42
C GLY A 42 -18.06 13.64 -15.86
N SER A 43 -17.63 13.53 -14.60
CA SER A 43 -16.54 14.34 -14.05
C SER A 43 -15.22 13.57 -14.16
N LYS A 44 -14.14 14.22 -14.59
CA LYS A 44 -12.80 13.59 -14.65
C LYS A 44 -12.27 13.09 -13.30
N SER A 45 -12.91 13.47 -12.19
CA SER A 45 -12.57 12.98 -10.85
C SER A 45 -13.28 11.67 -10.47
N THR A 46 -14.19 11.16 -11.30
CA THR A 46 -15.03 9.98 -11.01
C THR A 46 -14.64 8.71 -11.75
N PHE A 47 -13.48 8.69 -12.43
CA PHE A 47 -13.00 7.46 -13.08
C PHE A 47 -12.86 6.32 -12.08
N VAL A 48 -13.38 5.16 -12.45
CA VAL A 48 -13.33 3.92 -11.69
C VAL A 48 -12.96 2.78 -12.63
N ASN A 49 -12.02 1.94 -12.19
CA ASN A 49 -11.73 0.67 -12.82
C ASN A 49 -12.01 -0.44 -11.79
N PRO A 50 -13.18 -1.12 -11.88
CA PRO A 50 -13.56 -2.14 -10.90
C PRO A 50 -12.62 -3.34 -10.86
N ALA A 51 -12.01 -3.71 -11.99
CA ALA A 51 -11.10 -4.85 -12.08
C ALA A 51 -9.81 -4.58 -11.31
N GLU A 52 -9.18 -3.42 -11.53
CA GLU A 52 -8.03 -2.96 -10.77
C GLU A 52 -8.35 -2.83 -9.28
N ALA A 53 -9.51 -2.23 -8.94
CA ALA A 53 -9.90 -2.07 -7.54
C ALA A 53 -10.07 -3.42 -6.82
N ASN A 54 -10.60 -4.43 -7.51
CA ASN A 54 -10.74 -5.77 -6.95
C ASN A 54 -9.38 -6.45 -6.77
N LEU A 55 -8.50 -6.35 -7.78
CA LEU A 55 -7.16 -6.94 -7.72
C LEU A 55 -6.32 -6.30 -6.60
N ALA A 56 -6.32 -4.97 -6.50
CA ALA A 56 -5.58 -4.23 -5.49
C ALA A 56 -6.01 -4.63 -4.07
N VAL A 57 -7.32 -4.78 -3.85
CA VAL A 57 -7.88 -5.23 -2.55
C VAL A 57 -7.49 -6.66 -2.24
N GLN A 58 -7.52 -7.58 -3.21
CA GLN A 58 -7.07 -8.96 -3.00
C GLN A 58 -5.57 -9.02 -2.68
N LEU A 59 -4.75 -8.23 -3.38
CA LEU A 59 -3.32 -8.14 -3.14
C LEU A 59 -3.02 -7.60 -1.74
N ALA A 60 -3.65 -6.50 -1.34
CA ALA A 60 -3.49 -5.96 0.01
C ALA A 60 -3.90 -6.97 1.10
N ALA A 61 -4.97 -7.74 0.87
CA ALA A 61 -5.39 -8.78 1.80
C ALA A 61 -4.38 -9.92 1.91
N ALA A 62 -3.69 -10.28 0.82
CA ALA A 62 -2.64 -11.29 0.82
C ALA A 62 -1.38 -10.79 1.55
N LEU A 63 -0.96 -9.55 1.28
CA LEU A 63 0.20 -8.92 1.93
C LEU A 63 -0.01 -8.78 3.44
N LEU A 64 -1.17 -8.28 3.88
CA LEU A 64 -1.45 -8.08 5.30
C LEU A 64 -1.63 -9.38 6.10
N LYS A 65 -1.87 -10.51 5.43
CA LYS A 65 -1.88 -11.84 6.05
C LYS A 65 -0.49 -12.46 6.22
N SER A 66 0.51 -11.90 5.55
CA SER A 66 1.84 -12.47 5.44
C SER A 66 2.81 -11.58 6.22
N PRO A 67 2.94 -11.75 7.56
CA PRO A 67 3.74 -10.87 8.41
C PRO A 67 5.22 -10.79 7.99
N GLU A 68 5.73 -11.79 7.27
CA GLU A 68 7.05 -11.78 6.62
C GLU A 68 7.20 -10.69 5.55
N CYS A 69 6.10 -10.07 5.11
CA CYS A 69 6.14 -8.93 4.20
C CYS A 69 6.66 -7.65 4.84
N PHE A 70 6.78 -7.60 6.16
CA PHE A 70 7.01 -6.37 6.91
C PHE A 70 8.26 -6.50 7.78
N SER A 71 9.11 -5.48 7.72
CA SER A 71 10.41 -5.46 8.40
C SER A 71 10.32 -5.46 9.93
N ASP A 72 9.21 -4.98 10.51
CA ASP A 72 8.98 -4.89 11.96
C ASP A 72 7.70 -5.60 12.45
N GLY A 73 7.01 -6.32 11.56
CA GLY A 73 5.74 -7.00 11.86
C GLY A 73 4.54 -6.07 12.07
N ASN A 74 4.71 -4.75 11.88
CA ASN A 74 3.63 -3.75 11.97
C ASN A 74 3.58 -2.86 10.72
N GLY A 75 3.89 -3.44 9.57
CA GLY A 75 3.96 -2.71 8.32
C GLY A 75 2.62 -2.22 7.82
N LYS A 76 2.70 -1.18 6.99
CA LYS A 76 1.55 -0.47 6.45
C LYS A 76 1.45 -0.70 4.95
N VAL A 77 0.24 -1.03 4.49
CA VAL A 77 -0.10 -1.09 3.07
C VAL A 77 -0.94 0.14 2.72
N CYS A 78 -0.60 0.82 1.63
CA CYS A 78 -1.39 1.90 1.07
C CYS A 78 -1.92 1.51 -0.30
N LEU A 79 -3.25 1.53 -0.46
CA LEU A 79 -3.90 1.52 -1.78
C LEU A 79 -3.98 2.97 -2.26
N LEU A 80 -3.21 3.29 -3.29
CA LEU A 80 -3.06 4.61 -3.86
C LEU A 80 -3.71 4.65 -5.24
N THR A 81 -4.24 5.79 -5.65
CA THR A 81 -4.80 5.96 -7.00
C THR A 81 -4.81 7.44 -7.40
N PHE A 82 -4.95 7.74 -8.69
CA PHE A 82 -5.06 9.13 -9.17
C PHE A 82 -6.48 9.71 -9.04
N TYR A 83 -7.51 8.86 -8.97
CA TYR A 83 -8.91 9.30 -9.12
C TYR A 83 -9.70 9.17 -7.82
N GLN A 84 -10.45 10.21 -7.45
CA GLN A 84 -11.28 10.19 -6.24
C GLN A 84 -12.43 9.16 -6.32
N GLY A 85 -12.99 8.94 -7.51
CA GLY A 85 -13.95 7.85 -7.76
C GLY A 85 -13.37 6.49 -7.38
N GLN A 86 -12.15 6.21 -7.84
CA GLN A 86 -11.43 4.98 -7.51
C GLN A 86 -11.10 4.87 -6.01
N VAL A 87 -10.78 5.97 -5.31
CA VAL A 87 -10.62 5.98 -3.84
C VAL A 87 -11.89 5.48 -3.15
N ALA A 88 -13.06 6.00 -3.55
CA ALA A 88 -14.33 5.59 -2.97
C ALA A 88 -14.62 4.09 -3.24
N ARG A 89 -14.31 3.61 -4.45
CA ARG A 89 -14.46 2.20 -4.82
C ARG A 89 -13.54 1.29 -4.01
N LEU A 90 -12.25 1.63 -3.91
CA LEU A 90 -11.26 0.90 -3.12
C LEU A 90 -11.68 0.83 -1.65
N LYS A 91 -12.11 1.95 -1.06
CA LYS A 91 -12.63 1.98 0.31
C LYS A 91 -13.82 1.06 0.47
N SER A 92 -14.80 1.14 -0.43
CA SER A 92 -16.00 0.28 -0.39
C SER A 92 -15.64 -1.21 -0.43
N ASN A 93 -14.77 -1.60 -1.38
CA ASN A 93 -14.30 -2.97 -1.52
C ASN A 93 -13.51 -3.44 -0.27
N ALA A 94 -12.60 -2.61 0.24
CA ALA A 94 -11.79 -2.93 1.43
C ALA A 94 -12.66 -3.04 2.70
N PHE A 95 -13.64 -2.15 2.89
CA PHE A 95 -14.59 -2.24 4.00
C PHE A 95 -15.48 -3.48 3.93
N GLY A 96 -15.83 -3.93 2.72
CA GLY A 96 -16.56 -5.17 2.48
C GLY A 96 -15.74 -6.43 2.73
N HIS A 97 -14.40 -6.33 2.75
CA HIS A 97 -13.51 -7.46 2.95
C HIS A 97 -13.22 -7.67 4.46
N PRO A 98 -13.57 -8.84 5.06
CA PRO A 98 -13.52 -9.05 6.51
C PRO A 98 -12.15 -8.77 7.15
N VAL A 99 -11.08 -9.20 6.47
CA VAL A 99 -9.70 -9.00 6.95
C VAL A 99 -9.31 -7.53 6.90
N LEU A 100 -9.51 -6.89 5.76
CA LEU A 100 -9.05 -5.52 5.51
C LEU A 100 -9.81 -4.49 6.35
N ARG A 101 -11.08 -4.74 6.65
CA ARG A 101 -11.87 -3.89 7.53
C ARG A 101 -11.18 -3.66 8.88
N GLU A 102 -10.57 -4.68 9.47
CA GLU A 102 -9.85 -4.55 10.74
C GLU A 102 -8.52 -3.81 10.56
N HIS A 103 -7.83 -4.01 9.45
CA HIS A 103 -6.59 -3.28 9.14
C HIS A 103 -6.82 -1.79 8.88
N MET A 104 -7.95 -1.43 8.28
CA MET A 104 -8.36 -0.02 8.12
C MET A 104 -8.63 0.66 9.46
N LYS A 105 -9.21 -0.04 10.44
CA LYS A 105 -9.44 0.52 11.80
C LYS A 105 -8.14 0.71 12.59
N LYS A 106 -7.12 -0.06 12.28
CA LYS A 106 -5.80 -0.03 12.93
C LYS A 106 -4.79 0.85 12.19
N ASP A 107 -5.21 1.55 11.14
CA ASP A 107 -4.34 2.34 10.27
C ASP A 107 -3.15 1.55 9.67
N THR A 108 -3.31 0.24 9.50
CA THR A 108 -2.34 -0.65 8.82
C THR A 108 -2.69 -0.85 7.35
N LEU A 109 -3.93 -0.56 6.96
CA LEU A 109 -4.35 -0.38 5.57
C LEU A 109 -4.87 1.05 5.39
N MET A 110 -4.27 1.79 4.46
CA MET A 110 -4.69 3.13 4.08
C MET A 110 -5.20 3.16 2.64
N VAL A 111 -6.13 4.06 2.34
CA VAL A 111 -6.65 4.24 0.97
C VAL A 111 -6.72 5.73 0.65
N HIS A 112 -5.90 6.17 -0.29
CA HIS A 112 -5.71 7.58 -0.61
C HIS A 112 -5.66 7.83 -2.12
N SER A 113 -5.91 9.08 -2.52
CA SER A 113 -5.41 9.56 -3.79
C SER A 113 -3.94 9.99 -3.66
N VAL A 114 -3.20 10.02 -4.77
CA VAL A 114 -1.82 10.56 -4.83
C VAL A 114 -1.74 11.94 -4.15
N ASP A 115 -2.65 12.86 -4.51
CA ASP A 115 -2.68 14.21 -3.92
C ASP A 115 -2.86 14.19 -2.40
N SER A 116 -3.74 13.32 -1.89
CA SER A 116 -4.05 13.25 -0.45
C SER A 116 -2.99 12.50 0.37
N PHE A 117 -2.10 11.76 -0.29
CA PHE A 117 -1.03 10.99 0.35
C PHE A 117 0.31 11.75 0.38
N GLN A 118 0.36 12.95 -0.18
CA GLN A 118 1.58 13.76 -0.22
C GLN A 118 2.12 14.02 1.19
N GLY A 119 3.42 13.78 1.39
CA GLY A 119 4.08 13.92 2.70
C GLY A 119 3.85 12.75 3.65
N SER A 120 3.22 11.67 3.19
CA SER A 120 3.06 10.41 3.93
C SER A 120 3.87 9.29 3.29
N GLU A 121 4.11 8.22 4.05
CA GLU A 121 4.82 7.02 3.59
C GLU A 121 4.13 5.73 4.05
N ALA A 122 4.34 4.66 3.30
CA ALA A 122 3.91 3.30 3.62
C ALA A 122 5.00 2.33 3.17
N GLU A 123 5.11 1.19 3.84
CA GLU A 123 6.12 0.17 3.50
C GLU A 123 5.79 -0.50 2.17
N ILE A 124 4.50 -0.72 1.88
CA ILE A 124 4.02 -1.22 0.60
C ILE A 124 2.98 -0.27 0.05
N VAL A 125 3.17 0.12 -1.22
CA VAL A 125 2.21 0.90 -1.99
C VAL A 125 1.70 0.03 -3.14
N VAL A 126 0.38 -0.06 -3.27
CA VAL A 126 -0.30 -0.60 -4.45
C VAL A 126 -0.95 0.58 -5.14
N LEU A 127 -0.49 0.92 -6.34
CA LEU A 127 -0.98 2.04 -7.15
C LEU A 127 -1.90 1.54 -8.26
#